data_AF-C9SLT7-F1
#
_entry.id   AF-C9SLT7-F1
#
_cell.length_a   1.000
_cell.length_b   1.000
_cell.length_c   1.000
_cell.angle_alpha   90.00
_cell.angle_beta   90.00
_cell.angle_gamma   90.00
#
_symmetry.space_group_name_H-M   'P 1'
#
loop_
_entity.id
_entity.type
_entity.pdbx_description
1 polymer ?
#
loop_
_entity_poly.entity_id
_entity_poly.type
_entity_poly.pdbx_seq_one_letter_code
_entity_poly.pdbx_strand_id
1 'polypeptide(L)'
;MSNVTPPYRFRSKPNYLPHTIGTDPIVEEYSVPLGRPSDEDNAKYFGKCKRYAQEMGVTRPKGYNVSFHVNPEMEKHHFGQTHPMKPWRLTLSKSLVFSYGMNFAMDNYTSRAATFEELNSFHSKDYLDFLGTVMPEAQPRDIENPTPELMFNLGGSDCPLFEGLYDYCSMSGGCSLDAARKICSKQSDIAIAWGGGLHHAKKSEASGFC
;
A
#
# COMPACT_ATOMS: atom_id res chain seq x y z
N MET A 1 -17.60 25.18 53.63
CA MET A 1 -18.52 24.88 52.51
C MET A 1 -17.85 25.45 51.26
N SER A 2 -16.92 24.71 50.68
CA SER A 2 -17.04 23.82 49.51
C SER A 2 -16.37 24.47 48.30
N ASN A 3 -15.06 24.25 48.19
CA ASN A 3 -14.29 24.49 46.97
C ASN A 3 -14.79 23.53 45.89
N VAL A 4 -15.52 24.04 44.90
CA VAL A 4 -15.94 23.26 43.74
C VAL A 4 -14.84 23.37 42.69
N THR A 5 -14.07 22.30 42.52
CA THR A 5 -13.15 22.10 41.40
C THR A 5 -13.96 22.13 40.09
N PRO A 6 -13.52 22.84 39.03
CA PRO A 6 -14.23 22.81 37.76
C PRO A 6 -14.14 21.40 37.13
N PRO A 7 -15.17 20.95 36.39
CA PRO A 7 -15.17 19.63 35.78
C PRO A 7 -14.06 19.50 34.74
N TYR A 8 -13.45 18.32 34.71
CA TYR A 8 -12.40 17.92 33.78
C TYR A 8 -12.80 18.24 32.33
N ARG A 9 -12.18 19.26 31.73
CA ARG A 9 -12.41 19.65 30.34
C ARG A 9 -11.48 18.80 29.47
N PHE A 10 -12.01 17.79 28.80
CA PHE A 10 -11.26 17.02 27.80
C PHE A 10 -10.85 17.97 26.66
N ARG A 11 -9.58 18.34 26.61
CA ARG A 11 -8.96 18.99 25.44
C ARG A 11 -8.49 17.87 24.52
N SER A 12 -8.96 17.85 23.27
CA SER A 12 -8.36 17.02 22.23
C SER A 12 -6.90 17.45 22.06
N LYS A 13 -5.97 16.68 22.62
CA LYS A 13 -4.58 16.79 22.20
C LYS A 13 -4.51 16.16 20.80
N PRO A 14 -3.91 16.83 19.80
CA PRO A 14 -3.59 16.18 18.55
C PRO A 14 -2.72 14.93 18.82
N ASN A 15 -2.96 13.86 18.06
CA ASN A 15 -2.29 12.56 18.21
C ASN A 15 -0.81 12.56 17.75
N TYR A 16 -0.21 13.74 17.57
CA TYR A 16 1.19 13.91 17.21
C TYR A 16 1.92 14.69 18.31
N LEU A 17 3.19 14.33 18.53
CA LEU A 17 4.07 15.04 19.46
C LEU A 17 4.16 16.51 19.04
N PRO A 18 4.20 17.47 19.98
CA PRO A 18 4.41 18.86 19.65
C PRO A 18 5.75 19.02 18.93
N HIS A 19 5.73 19.36 17.65
CA HIS A 19 6.93 19.79 16.94
C HIS A 19 7.30 21.16 17.50
N THR A 20 8.30 21.21 18.37
CA THR A 20 8.97 22.47 18.73
C THR A 20 9.67 22.98 17.47
N ILE A 21 9.01 23.93 16.77
CA ILE A 21 9.62 24.67 15.67
C ILE A 21 10.63 25.62 16.30
N GLY A 22 11.90 25.22 16.25
CA GLY A 22 13.01 26.06 16.69
C GLY A 22 13.75 25.50 17.88
N THR A 23 14.63 24.51 17.61
CA THR A 23 16.01 24.42 18.10
C THR A 23 16.55 23.06 17.69
N ASP A 24 17.69 23.09 16.97
CA ASP A 24 18.51 21.99 16.43
C ASP A 24 17.91 21.14 15.30
N PRO A 25 18.51 21.16 14.08
CA PRO A 25 18.19 20.21 13.04
C PRO A 25 18.80 18.86 13.44
N ILE A 26 18.07 18.09 14.24
CA ILE A 26 18.37 16.66 14.47
C ILE A 26 18.28 15.88 13.13
N VAL A 27 17.58 16.44 12.15
CA VAL A 27 17.43 15.90 10.80
C VAL A 27 18.36 16.66 9.86
N GLU A 28 19.42 16.00 9.40
CA GLU A 28 20.16 16.47 8.23
C GLU A 28 19.21 16.45 7.02
N GLU A 29 18.92 17.63 6.46
CA GLU A 29 18.16 17.75 5.23
C GLU A 29 19.03 17.34 4.03
N TYR A 30 18.91 16.08 3.63
CA TYR A 30 19.49 15.60 2.39
C TYR A 30 18.67 16.11 1.21
N SER A 31 19.10 17.20 0.58
CA SER A 31 18.58 17.65 -0.71
C SER A 31 19.12 16.75 -1.84
N VAL A 32 18.78 15.47 -1.81
CA VAL A 32 19.02 14.58 -2.94
C VAL A 32 17.89 14.82 -3.94
N PRO A 33 18.18 15.19 -5.20
CA PRO A 33 17.15 15.30 -6.21
C PRO A 33 16.39 13.98 -6.29
N LEU A 34 15.06 14.01 -6.13
CA LEU A 34 14.17 12.87 -6.33
C LEU A 34 14.07 12.46 -7.82
N GLY A 35 15.11 12.73 -8.61
CA GLY A 35 15.22 12.29 -9.98
C GLY A 35 15.28 10.77 -10.03
N ARG A 36 14.82 10.19 -11.14
CA ARG A 36 14.99 8.76 -11.38
C ARG A 36 16.48 8.47 -11.58
N PRO A 37 17.07 7.53 -10.83
CA PRO A 37 18.43 7.08 -11.08
C PRO A 37 18.56 6.57 -12.52
N SER A 38 19.75 6.72 -13.11
CA SER A 38 20.04 6.13 -14.41
C SER A 38 20.06 4.60 -14.32
N ASP A 39 19.90 3.90 -15.46
CA ASP A 39 20.04 2.45 -15.50
C ASP A 39 21.44 2.00 -15.04
N GLU A 40 22.47 2.83 -15.31
CA GLU A 40 23.83 2.59 -14.85
C GLU A 40 23.92 2.66 -13.31
N ASP A 41 23.31 3.67 -12.69
CA ASP A 41 23.29 3.80 -11.23
C ASP A 41 22.51 2.65 -10.58
N ASN A 42 21.38 2.26 -11.17
CA ASN A 42 20.61 1.10 -10.72
C ASN A 42 21.42 -0.20 -10.81
N ALA A 43 22.18 -0.40 -11.89
CA ALA A 43 23.05 -1.56 -12.06
C ALA A 43 24.19 -1.58 -11.03
N LYS A 44 24.83 -0.43 -10.77
CA LYS A 44 25.85 -0.28 -9.72
C LYS A 44 25.27 -0.59 -8.34
N TYR A 45 24.08 -0.07 -8.03
CA TYR A 45 23.40 -0.33 -6.76
C TYR A 45 23.06 -1.82 -6.59
N PHE A 46 22.50 -2.44 -7.63
CA PHE A 46 22.19 -3.87 -7.62
C PHE A 46 23.45 -4.72 -7.41
N GLY A 47 24.56 -4.38 -8.08
CA GLY A 47 25.84 -5.05 -7.90
C GLY A 47 26.36 -4.93 -6.46
N LYS A 48 26.21 -3.75 -5.84
CA LYS A 48 26.52 -3.54 -4.42
C LYS A 48 25.67 -4.46 -3.54
N CYS A 49 24.35 -4.43 -3.68
CA CYS A 49 23.45 -5.30 -2.90
C CYS A 49 23.79 -6.79 -3.05
N LYS A 50 24.09 -7.24 -4.28
CA LYS A 50 24.49 -8.63 -4.55
C LYS A 50 25.76 -9.02 -3.82
N ARG A 51 26.79 -8.17 -3.84
CA ARG A 51 28.05 -8.42 -3.13
C ARG A 51 27.83 -8.50 -1.62
N TYR A 52 27.09 -7.54 -1.03
CA TYR A 52 26.77 -7.56 0.40
C TYR A 52 25.96 -8.81 0.79
N ALA A 53 24.99 -9.22 -0.03
CA ALA A 53 24.22 -10.43 0.20
C ALA A 53 25.12 -11.68 0.25
N GLN A 54 26.13 -11.75 -0.63
CA GLN A 54 27.13 -12.83 -0.63
C GLN A 54 28.02 -12.78 0.62
N GLU A 55 28.54 -11.60 0.98
CA GLU A 55 29.38 -11.40 2.18
C GLU A 55 28.64 -11.79 3.48
N MET A 56 27.34 -11.49 3.54
CA MET A 56 26.48 -11.81 4.69
C MET A 56 25.93 -13.25 4.66
N GLY A 57 26.24 -14.05 3.63
CA GLY A 57 25.77 -15.43 3.52
C GLY A 57 24.26 -15.57 3.28
N VAL A 58 23.63 -14.56 2.68
CA VAL A 58 22.20 -14.61 2.31
C VAL A 58 22.02 -15.69 1.24
N THR A 59 21.30 -16.74 1.60
CA THR A 59 21.09 -17.91 0.74
C THR A 59 19.61 -18.28 0.73
N ARG A 60 19.19 -18.98 -0.33
CA ARG A 60 17.82 -19.52 -0.38
C ARG A 60 17.60 -20.48 0.79
N PRO A 61 16.40 -20.47 1.39
CA PRO A 61 16.07 -21.39 2.46
C PRO A 61 16.14 -22.86 2.01
N LYS A 62 16.44 -23.76 2.95
CA LYS A 62 16.49 -25.20 2.69
C LYS A 62 15.15 -25.84 3.03
N GLY A 63 14.64 -26.66 2.11
CA GLY A 63 13.40 -27.44 2.31
C GLY A 63 12.10 -26.72 1.95
N TYR A 64 12.16 -25.45 1.53
CA TYR A 64 11.00 -24.72 1.02
C TYR A 64 11.44 -23.61 0.05
N ASN A 65 10.55 -23.25 -0.86
CA ASN A 65 10.71 -22.17 -1.82
C ASN A 65 9.83 -20.98 -1.45
N VAL A 66 10.42 -19.78 -1.49
CA VAL A 66 9.75 -18.52 -1.20
C VAL A 66 9.65 -17.70 -2.48
N SER A 67 8.48 -17.11 -2.73
CA SER A 67 8.30 -16.09 -3.76
C SER A 67 7.77 -14.77 -3.20
N PHE A 68 8.21 -13.68 -3.83
CA PHE A 68 7.90 -12.30 -3.49
C PHE A 68 7.25 -11.62 -4.68
N HIS A 69 6.02 -11.16 -4.51
CA HIS A 69 5.18 -10.60 -5.58
C HIS A 69 4.99 -9.10 -5.34
N VAL A 70 5.29 -8.30 -6.36
CA VAL A 70 5.15 -6.84 -6.31
C VAL A 70 4.51 -6.31 -7.59
N ASN A 71 3.82 -5.19 -7.49
CA ASN A 71 3.40 -4.41 -8.65
C ASN A 71 3.85 -2.95 -8.46
N PRO A 72 4.90 -2.50 -9.16
CA PRO A 72 5.42 -1.14 -9.03
C PRO A 72 4.43 -0.03 -9.43
N GLU A 73 3.44 -0.32 -10.28
CA GLU A 73 2.46 0.68 -10.72
C GLU A 73 1.43 0.97 -9.60
N MET A 74 1.04 -0.06 -8.85
CA MET A 74 0.18 0.07 -7.67
C MET A 74 0.77 1.05 -6.63
N GLU A 75 2.09 1.07 -6.48
CA GLU A 75 2.79 1.90 -5.49
C GLU A 75 2.62 3.42 -5.72
N LYS A 76 2.28 3.82 -6.94
CA LYS A 76 2.12 5.23 -7.34
C LYS A 76 0.77 5.83 -6.95
N HIS A 77 -0.18 5.01 -6.51
CA HIS A 77 -1.54 5.45 -6.21
C HIS A 77 -1.60 6.27 -4.92
N HIS A 78 -2.51 7.22 -4.89
CA HIS A 78 -2.61 8.19 -3.81
C HIS A 78 -4.07 8.45 -3.44
N PHE A 79 -4.49 7.94 -2.29
CA PHE A 79 -5.89 7.98 -1.80
C PHE A 79 -6.40 9.39 -1.47
N GLY A 80 -5.52 10.39 -1.45
CA GLY A 80 -5.84 11.77 -1.07
C GLY A 80 -4.81 12.33 -0.09
N GLN A 81 -4.68 13.65 -0.06
CA GLN A 81 -3.61 14.34 0.67
C GLN A 81 -3.62 13.98 2.16
N THR A 82 -4.79 14.06 2.78
CA THR A 82 -5.00 13.81 4.21
C THR A 82 -5.31 12.35 4.55
N HIS A 83 -5.55 11.50 3.55
CA HIS A 83 -5.98 10.12 3.76
C HIS A 83 -4.86 9.24 4.36
N PRO A 84 -5.11 8.41 5.39
CA PRO A 84 -4.07 7.66 6.08
C PRO A 84 -3.52 6.46 5.29
N MET A 85 -4.31 5.84 4.40
CA MET A 85 -3.81 4.79 3.51
C MET A 85 -2.85 5.39 2.48
N LYS A 86 -1.57 4.99 2.55
CA LYS A 86 -0.51 5.41 1.63
C LYS A 86 0.11 4.19 0.93
N PRO A 87 -0.29 3.86 -0.32
CA PRO A 87 0.31 2.76 -1.10
C PRO A 87 1.83 2.82 -1.21
N TRP A 88 2.43 4.01 -1.15
CA TRP A 88 3.89 4.23 -1.09
C TRP A 88 4.59 3.37 -0.02
N ARG A 89 3.91 3.00 1.09
CA ARG A 89 4.48 2.09 2.10
C ARG A 89 5.05 0.81 1.50
N LEU A 90 4.51 0.35 0.38
CA LEU A 90 4.96 -0.83 -0.37
C LEU A 90 6.32 -0.60 -1.03
N THR A 91 6.57 0.59 -1.59
CA THR A 91 7.88 1.00 -2.09
C THR A 91 8.92 0.96 -0.98
N LEU A 92 8.61 1.49 0.22
CA LEU A 92 9.55 1.50 1.34
C LEU A 92 9.90 0.07 1.80
N SER A 93 8.89 -0.77 2.00
CA SER A 93 9.08 -2.17 2.40
C SER A 93 9.89 -2.94 1.36
N LYS A 94 9.56 -2.80 0.07
CA LYS A 94 10.29 -3.42 -1.04
C LYS A 94 11.75 -2.97 -1.08
N SER A 95 12.00 -1.66 -0.95
CA SER A 95 13.36 -1.11 -0.92
C SER A 95 14.19 -1.69 0.22
N LEU A 96 13.60 -1.85 1.42
CA LEU A 96 14.29 -2.51 2.54
C LEU A 96 14.60 -3.97 2.25
N VAL A 97 13.62 -4.75 1.76
CA VAL A 97 13.80 -6.16 1.39
C VAL A 97 14.96 -6.34 0.41
N PHE A 98 15.03 -5.47 -0.61
CA PHE A 98 16.10 -5.52 -1.63
C PHE A 98 17.45 -5.06 -1.06
N SER A 99 17.45 -4.02 -0.21
CA SER A 99 18.68 -3.50 0.38
C SER A 99 19.33 -4.48 1.35
N TYR A 100 18.53 -5.26 2.08
CA TYR A 100 19.01 -6.38 2.90
C TYR A 100 19.42 -7.62 2.08
N GLY A 101 19.27 -7.59 0.76
CA GLY A 101 19.62 -8.71 -0.12
C GLY A 101 18.65 -9.90 -0.04
N MET A 102 17.51 -9.77 0.64
CA MET A 102 16.54 -10.87 0.78
C MET A 102 15.97 -11.30 -0.57
N ASN A 103 15.92 -10.39 -1.55
CA ASN A 103 15.52 -10.69 -2.92
C ASN A 103 16.41 -11.76 -3.59
N PHE A 104 17.65 -11.97 -3.13
CA PHE A 104 18.52 -13.05 -3.63
C PHE A 104 18.21 -14.42 -3.03
N ALA A 105 17.45 -14.47 -1.94
CA ALA A 105 17.04 -15.71 -1.26
C ALA A 105 15.65 -16.21 -1.69
N MET A 106 14.96 -15.53 -2.61
CA MET A 106 13.59 -15.82 -3.03
C MET A 106 13.37 -15.53 -4.52
N ASP A 107 12.28 -16.08 -5.08
CA ASP A 107 11.87 -15.79 -6.45
C ASP A 107 11.07 -14.48 -6.50
N ASN A 108 11.47 -13.54 -7.36
CA ASN A 108 10.85 -12.23 -7.43
C ASN A 108 9.95 -12.16 -8.67
N TYR A 109 8.70 -11.75 -8.48
CA TYR A 109 7.72 -11.62 -9.55
C TYR A 109 7.11 -10.24 -9.58
N THR A 110 6.98 -9.69 -10.80
CA THR A 110 6.09 -8.57 -11.04
C THR A 110 4.69 -9.13 -11.29
N SER A 111 3.76 -8.92 -10.36
CA SER A 111 2.40 -9.44 -10.46
C SER A 111 1.56 -8.62 -11.42
N ARG A 112 0.70 -9.28 -12.19
CA ARG A 112 -0.22 -8.59 -13.10
C ARG A 112 -1.45 -8.03 -12.37
N ALA A 113 -2.20 -7.15 -13.02
CA ALA A 113 -3.54 -6.80 -12.59
C ALA A 113 -4.49 -8.00 -12.77
N ALA A 114 -5.45 -8.15 -11.86
CA ALA A 114 -6.58 -9.07 -12.01
C ALA A 114 -7.45 -8.64 -13.19
N THR A 115 -8.03 -9.61 -13.90
CA THR A 115 -9.04 -9.31 -14.91
C THR A 115 -10.38 -9.01 -14.25
N PHE A 116 -11.30 -8.41 -15.01
CA PHE A 116 -12.66 -8.18 -14.54
C PHE A 116 -13.33 -9.48 -14.07
N GLU A 117 -13.19 -10.56 -14.84
CA GLU A 117 -13.78 -11.87 -14.54
C GLU A 117 -13.24 -12.46 -13.23
N GLU A 118 -11.97 -12.24 -12.95
CA GLU A 118 -11.34 -12.70 -11.70
C GLU A 118 -11.88 -11.96 -10.49
N LEU A 119 -12.03 -10.64 -10.57
CA LEU A 119 -12.64 -9.84 -9.51
C LEU A 119 -14.14 -10.18 -9.34
N ASN A 120 -14.84 -10.36 -10.45
CA ASN A 120 -16.27 -10.69 -10.50
C ASN A 120 -16.58 -12.13 -10.01
N SER A 121 -15.56 -12.95 -9.77
CA SER A 121 -15.75 -14.27 -9.14
C SER A 121 -16.28 -14.15 -7.70
N PHE A 122 -16.00 -13.03 -7.02
CA PHE A 122 -16.52 -12.70 -5.69
C PHE A 122 -17.43 -11.47 -5.73
N HIS A 123 -16.94 -10.36 -6.29
CA HIS A 123 -17.65 -9.09 -6.30
C HIS A 123 -18.83 -9.09 -7.28
N SER A 124 -19.83 -8.25 -7.03
CA SER A 124 -20.94 -8.08 -7.96
C SER A 124 -20.51 -7.29 -9.20
N LYS A 125 -21.14 -7.61 -10.34
CA LYS A 125 -20.88 -6.95 -11.62
C LYS A 125 -21.12 -5.44 -11.52
N ASP A 126 -22.27 -5.03 -10.97
CA ASP A 126 -22.65 -3.63 -10.88
C ASP A 126 -21.66 -2.80 -10.03
N TYR A 127 -21.08 -3.42 -8.98
CA TYR A 127 -20.05 -2.78 -8.18
C TYR A 127 -18.75 -2.58 -8.95
N LEU A 128 -18.30 -3.59 -9.70
CA LEU A 128 -17.09 -3.50 -10.52
C LEU A 128 -17.26 -2.55 -11.71
N ASP A 129 -18.42 -2.56 -12.35
CA ASP A 129 -18.77 -1.61 -13.42
C ASP A 129 -18.74 -0.18 -12.89
N PHE A 130 -19.28 0.06 -11.68
CA PHE A 130 -19.20 1.36 -11.04
C PHE A 130 -17.75 1.77 -10.76
N LEU A 131 -16.94 0.89 -10.13
CA LEU A 131 -15.52 1.16 -9.90
C LEU A 131 -14.77 1.50 -11.20
N GLY A 132 -15.09 0.82 -12.30
CA GLY A 132 -14.44 1.02 -13.59
C GLY A 132 -14.88 2.26 -14.36
N THR A 133 -15.97 2.91 -13.96
CA THR A 133 -16.56 4.06 -14.67
C THR A 133 -16.65 5.33 -13.84
N VAL A 134 -16.58 5.23 -12.51
CA VAL A 134 -16.64 6.36 -11.60
C VAL A 134 -15.43 7.27 -11.78
N MET A 135 -15.69 8.58 -11.83
CA MET A 135 -14.64 9.59 -11.94
C MET A 135 -14.06 9.91 -10.56
N PRO A 136 -12.77 10.28 -10.48
CA PRO A 136 -12.18 10.75 -9.23
C PRO A 136 -12.83 12.04 -8.74
N GLU A 137 -12.86 12.22 -7.42
CA GLU A 137 -13.37 13.43 -6.78
C GLU A 137 -12.25 14.10 -5.98
N ALA A 138 -12.16 15.43 -6.03
CA ALA A 138 -11.07 16.16 -5.37
C ALA A 138 -11.16 16.11 -3.83
N GLN A 139 -12.37 16.04 -3.30
CA GLN A 139 -12.64 15.99 -1.86
C GLN A 139 -13.73 14.96 -1.56
N PRO A 140 -13.58 14.20 -0.46
CA PRO A 140 -14.64 13.35 0.07
C PRO A 140 -15.93 14.12 0.34
N ARG A 141 -17.07 13.52 -0.04
CA ARG A 141 -18.41 14.12 0.06
C ARG A 141 -18.92 14.26 1.50
N ASP A 142 -18.32 13.55 2.44
CA ASP A 142 -18.70 13.54 3.85
C ASP A 142 -18.04 14.64 4.69
N ILE A 143 -17.09 15.41 4.12
CA ILE A 143 -16.43 16.52 4.81
C ILE A 143 -17.43 17.64 5.15
N GLU A 144 -18.27 18.01 4.17
CA GLU A 144 -19.26 19.08 4.33
C GLU A 144 -20.64 18.54 4.75
N ASN A 145 -20.94 17.29 4.39
CA ASN A 145 -22.19 16.62 4.71
C ASN A 145 -21.93 15.31 5.47
N PRO A 146 -22.06 15.27 6.81
CA PRO A 146 -21.70 14.09 7.61
C PRO A 146 -22.45 12.79 7.29
N THR A 147 -23.57 12.85 6.57
CA THR A 147 -24.35 11.66 6.19
C THR A 147 -24.73 11.70 4.70
N PRO A 148 -23.76 11.59 3.78
CA PRO A 148 -24.06 11.54 2.36
C PRO A 148 -24.55 10.14 1.99
N GLU A 149 -25.52 10.05 1.07
CA GLU A 149 -25.84 8.77 0.43
C GLU A 149 -24.73 8.43 -0.57
N LEU A 150 -23.90 7.45 -0.20
CA LEU A 150 -22.77 7.01 -1.01
C LEU A 150 -23.09 5.69 -1.70
N MET A 151 -23.15 5.72 -3.02
CA MET A 151 -23.29 4.51 -3.83
C MET A 151 -22.10 3.56 -3.54
N PHE A 152 -22.41 2.32 -3.15
CA PHE A 152 -21.44 1.29 -2.75
C PHE A 152 -20.45 1.71 -1.65
N ASN A 153 -20.82 2.70 -0.82
CA ASN A 153 -19.97 3.28 0.22
C ASN A 153 -18.65 3.90 -0.30
N LEU A 154 -18.67 4.43 -1.53
CA LEU A 154 -17.52 5.08 -2.17
C LEU A 154 -17.70 6.61 -2.29
N GLY A 155 -16.60 7.35 -2.20
CA GLY A 155 -16.54 8.82 -2.30
C GLY A 155 -16.65 9.55 -0.96
N GLY A 156 -16.69 8.81 0.15
CA GLY A 156 -16.52 9.35 1.51
C GLY A 156 -15.06 9.36 1.93
N SER A 157 -14.80 9.82 3.16
CA SER A 157 -13.45 9.96 3.71
C SER A 157 -12.79 8.62 4.02
N ASP A 158 -13.59 7.57 4.25
CA ASP A 158 -13.14 6.20 4.46
C ASP A 158 -12.73 5.52 3.13
N CYS A 159 -13.52 5.67 2.07
CA CYS A 159 -13.23 5.04 0.77
C CYS A 159 -13.34 6.08 -0.34
N PRO A 160 -12.30 6.93 -0.54
CA PRO A 160 -12.36 8.05 -1.47
C PRO A 160 -12.25 7.59 -2.94
N LEU A 161 -12.78 8.42 -3.85
CA LEU A 161 -12.64 8.26 -5.29
C LEU A 161 -11.37 8.98 -5.77
N PHE A 162 -10.36 8.24 -6.20
CA PHE A 162 -9.08 8.80 -6.66
C PHE A 162 -8.69 8.26 -8.05
N GLU A 163 -7.75 8.95 -8.70
CA GLU A 163 -7.29 8.58 -10.04
C GLU A 163 -6.63 7.20 -10.03
N GLY A 164 -7.06 6.31 -10.93
CA GLY A 164 -6.58 4.93 -10.99
C GLY A 164 -7.18 4.00 -9.92
N LEU A 165 -8.32 4.34 -9.29
CA LEU A 165 -8.96 3.49 -8.27
C LEU A 165 -9.18 2.04 -8.75
N TYR A 166 -9.80 1.85 -9.91
CA TYR A 166 -10.04 0.51 -10.45
C TYR A 166 -8.72 -0.25 -10.71
N ASP A 167 -7.72 0.44 -11.24
CA ASP A 167 -6.40 -0.14 -11.50
C ASP A 167 -5.73 -0.57 -10.18
N TYR A 168 -5.78 0.27 -9.14
CA TYR A 168 -5.29 -0.07 -7.81
C TYR A 168 -5.96 -1.34 -7.26
N CYS A 169 -7.30 -1.41 -7.30
CA CYS A 169 -8.05 -2.58 -6.86
C CYS A 169 -7.66 -3.83 -7.66
N SER A 170 -7.57 -3.69 -8.99
CA SER A 170 -7.19 -4.79 -9.89
C SER A 170 -5.78 -5.28 -9.62
N MET A 171 -4.82 -4.39 -9.37
CA MET A 171 -3.44 -4.75 -9.05
C MET A 171 -3.30 -5.40 -7.67
N SER A 172 -4.05 -4.90 -6.67
CA SER A 172 -4.08 -5.49 -5.33
C SER A 172 -4.63 -6.93 -5.35
N GLY A 173 -5.78 -7.13 -6.02
CA GLY A 173 -6.35 -8.46 -6.23
C GLY A 173 -5.43 -9.37 -7.04
N GLY A 174 -4.84 -8.84 -8.12
CA GLY A 174 -3.92 -9.56 -8.99
C GLY A 174 -2.66 -10.04 -8.28
N CYS A 175 -2.11 -9.23 -7.37
CA CYS A 175 -0.96 -9.59 -6.54
C CYS A 175 -1.24 -10.83 -5.68
N SER A 176 -2.44 -10.88 -5.07
CA SER A 176 -2.86 -12.02 -4.25
C SER A 176 -3.15 -13.27 -5.09
N LEU A 177 -3.77 -13.10 -6.27
CA LEU A 177 -4.05 -14.20 -7.20
C LEU A 177 -2.78 -14.83 -7.76
N ASP A 178 -1.78 -14.03 -8.14
CA ASP A 178 -0.50 -14.55 -8.64
C ASP A 178 0.26 -15.31 -7.56
N ALA A 179 0.28 -14.81 -6.32
CA ALA A 179 0.85 -15.53 -5.19
C ALA A 179 0.11 -16.87 -4.94
N ALA A 180 -1.22 -16.87 -4.93
CA ALA A 180 -2.03 -18.08 -4.75
C ALA A 180 -1.75 -19.11 -5.86
N ARG A 181 -1.59 -18.68 -7.11
CA ARG A 181 -1.22 -19.58 -8.22
C ARG A 181 0.13 -20.25 -8.01
N LYS A 182 1.13 -19.55 -7.48
CA LYS A 182 2.44 -20.15 -7.19
C LYS A 182 2.34 -21.26 -6.13
N ILE A 183 1.50 -21.06 -5.12
CA ILE A 183 1.23 -22.08 -4.11
C ILE A 183 0.48 -23.26 -4.75
N CYS A 184 -0.64 -23.01 -5.44
CA CYS A 184 -1.45 -24.07 -6.05
C CYS A 184 -0.70 -24.91 -7.09
N SER A 185 0.23 -24.29 -7.82
CA SER A 185 1.08 -24.97 -8.81
C SER A 185 2.34 -25.61 -8.20
N LYS A 186 2.52 -25.56 -6.88
CA LYS A 186 3.70 -26.08 -6.15
C LYS A 186 5.02 -25.43 -6.59
N GLN A 187 4.96 -24.22 -7.13
CA GLN A 187 6.15 -23.42 -7.49
C GLN A 187 6.68 -22.63 -6.28
N SER A 188 5.87 -22.47 -5.24
CA SER A 188 6.29 -21.87 -3.97
C SER A 188 5.58 -22.54 -2.82
N ASP A 189 6.30 -22.75 -1.73
CA ASP A 189 5.73 -23.21 -0.46
C ASP A 189 5.22 -22.00 0.34
N ILE A 190 5.90 -20.86 0.19
CA ILE A 190 5.51 -19.56 0.76
C ILE A 190 5.48 -18.54 -0.38
N ALA A 191 4.35 -17.89 -0.59
CA ALA A 191 4.23 -16.78 -1.53
C ALA A 191 3.78 -15.54 -0.77
N ILE A 192 4.48 -14.43 -0.96
CA ILE A 192 4.26 -13.23 -0.17
C ILE A 192 3.93 -12.04 -1.07
N ALA A 193 2.82 -11.36 -0.75
CA ALA A 193 2.15 -10.36 -1.60
C ALA A 193 1.56 -9.22 -0.74
N TRP A 194 2.41 -8.30 -0.27
CA TRP A 194 2.03 -7.17 0.60
C TRP A 194 1.15 -6.13 -0.10
N GLY A 195 1.05 -6.19 -1.43
CA GLY A 195 0.11 -5.38 -2.21
C GLY A 195 -1.36 -5.74 -1.97
N GLY A 196 -1.63 -6.96 -1.50
CA GLY A 196 -2.97 -7.42 -1.15
C GLY A 196 -3.31 -7.23 0.33
N GLY A 197 -4.19 -8.08 0.84
CA GLY A 197 -4.61 -8.08 2.25
C GLY A 197 -5.69 -7.06 2.59
N LEU A 198 -6.41 -6.53 1.59
CA LEU A 198 -7.52 -5.59 1.76
C LEU A 198 -8.78 -6.35 2.19
N HIS A 199 -8.85 -6.68 3.48
CA HIS A 199 -9.82 -7.62 4.05
C HIS A 199 -11.20 -7.05 4.40
N HIS A 200 -11.40 -5.72 4.33
CA HIS A 200 -12.66 -5.10 4.73
C HIS A 200 -13.67 -5.00 3.58
N ALA A 201 -13.21 -5.18 2.33
CA ALA A 201 -14.05 -5.14 1.14
C ALA A 201 -15.15 -6.21 1.21
N LYS A 202 -16.37 -5.86 0.80
CA LYS A 202 -17.49 -6.80 0.74
C LYS A 202 -17.86 -7.09 -0.72
N LYS A 203 -18.88 -7.93 -0.90
CA LYS A 203 -19.33 -8.33 -2.24
C LYS A 203 -19.77 -7.14 -3.12
N SER A 204 -20.40 -6.14 -2.53
CA SER A 204 -20.99 -5.01 -3.26
C SER A 204 -20.84 -3.67 -2.52
N GLU A 205 -19.82 -3.52 -1.67
CA GLU A 205 -19.54 -2.25 -0.99
C GLU A 205 -18.06 -2.19 -0.58
N ALA A 206 -17.52 -0.97 -0.62
CA ALA A 206 -16.21 -0.66 -0.06
C ALA A 206 -16.31 -0.43 1.45
N SER A 207 -15.24 -0.68 2.19
CA SER A 207 -15.18 -0.38 3.63
C SER A 207 -13.75 -0.38 4.12
N GLY A 208 -13.39 0.55 5.02
CA GLY A 208 -12.11 0.53 5.73
C GLY A 208 -10.91 0.54 4.78
N PHE A 209 -10.92 1.44 3.80
CA PHE A 209 -9.91 1.58 2.74
C PHE A 209 -9.85 0.41 1.74
N CYS A 210 -10.79 -0.55 1.79
CA CYS A 210 -10.81 -1.78 1.01
C CYS A 210 -11.97 -1.83 0.02
#